data_AF-A0A4Y7JMX7-F1
#
_entry.id   AF-A0A4Y7JMX7-F1
#
_cell.length_a   1.000
_cell.length_b   1.000
_cell.length_c   1.000
_cell.angle_alpha   90.00
_cell.angle_beta   90.00
_cell.angle_gamma   90.00
#
_symmetry.space_group_name_H-M   'P 1'
#
loop_
_entity.id
_entity.type
_entity.pdbx_description
1 polymer ?
#
loop_
_entity_poly.entity_id
_entity_poly.type
_entity_poly.pdbx_seq_one_letter_code
_entity_poly.pdbx_strand_id
1 'polypeptide(L)'
;MSMGATPPKAVNVPFSKNYMPTWSPDHTKYFNGGKEIQLHLDNWTGAGFHSKESYLFGYFHMHIKLVAGDSAGTVTAFFLSSNNNEHDEVDFEFLGNMTGQPYILQTNVFTGGSGNREQRINLWFDPTAAYHT
;
A
#
# COMPACT_ATOMS: atom_id res chain seq x y z
N MET A 1 -26.94 -18.31 -0.89
CA MET A 1 -25.69 -17.53 -0.74
C MET A 1 -25.87 -16.63 0.46
N SER A 2 -25.14 -16.86 1.56
CA SER A 2 -25.18 -15.96 2.71
C SER A 2 -24.48 -14.67 2.30
N MET A 3 -25.22 -13.56 2.20
CA MET A 3 -24.59 -12.25 2.08
C MET A 3 -23.83 -12.01 3.38
N GLY A 4 -22.50 -11.91 3.30
CA GLY A 4 -21.66 -11.59 4.46
C GLY A 4 -22.13 -10.28 5.09
N ALA A 5 -22.10 -10.22 6.42
CA ALA A 5 -22.42 -8.99 7.14
C ALA A 5 -21.53 -7.83 6.64
N THR A 6 -22.09 -6.62 6.53
CA THR A 6 -21.33 -5.43 6.17
C THR A 6 -20.15 -5.27 7.14
N PRO A 7 -18.90 -5.15 6.65
CA PRO A 7 -17.75 -4.95 7.52
C PRO A 7 -17.97 -3.69 8.39
N PRO A 8 -17.61 -3.73 9.68
CA PRO A 8 -17.64 -2.53 10.51
C PRO A 8 -16.76 -1.44 9.89
N LYS A 9 -17.19 -0.18 10.03
CA LYS A 9 -16.46 0.98 9.49
C LYS A 9 -15.03 1.00 10.03
N ALA A 10 -14.05 1.17 9.15
CA ALA A 10 -12.64 1.30 9.54
C ALA A 10 -12.46 2.46 10.54
N VAL A 11 -11.74 2.19 11.64
CA VAL A 11 -11.42 3.18 12.66
C VAL A 11 -9.97 3.63 12.46
N ASN A 12 -9.77 4.92 12.19
CA ASN A 12 -8.44 5.48 12.02
C ASN A 12 -7.70 5.50 13.37
N VAL A 13 -6.49 4.94 13.38
CA VAL A 13 -5.62 4.82 14.55
C VAL A 13 -4.21 5.32 14.21
N PRO A 14 -3.40 5.72 15.20
CA PRO A 14 -1.99 5.99 14.96
C PRO A 14 -1.28 4.77 14.36
N PHE A 15 -0.38 5.00 13.41
CA PHE A 15 0.45 4.00 12.73
C PHE A 15 1.06 2.99 13.71
N SER A 16 1.66 3.49 14.79
CA SER A 16 2.36 2.68 15.78
C SER A 16 1.45 1.70 16.54
N LYS A 17 0.12 1.81 16.43
CA LYS A 17 -0.80 0.83 16.99
C LYS A 17 -0.67 -0.52 16.28
N ASN A 18 -0.56 -0.52 14.95
CA ASN A 18 -0.65 -1.74 14.14
C ASN A 18 0.63 -2.04 13.34
N TYR A 19 1.48 -1.04 13.11
CA TYR A 19 2.63 -1.14 12.19
C TYR A 19 3.94 -0.71 12.86
N MET A 20 5.06 -1.14 12.26
CA MET A 20 6.40 -0.64 12.55
C MET A 20 7.22 -0.53 11.26
N PRO A 21 8.21 0.39 11.17
CA PRO A 21 9.09 0.48 10.01
C PRO A 21 9.92 -0.80 9.85
N THR A 22 10.11 -1.26 8.61
CA THR A 22 11.00 -2.38 8.27
C THR A 22 12.34 -1.90 7.75
N TRP A 23 12.33 -0.82 6.98
CA TRP A 23 13.51 -0.33 6.26
C TRP A 23 13.56 1.19 6.24
N SER A 24 14.77 1.74 6.39
CA SER A 24 15.07 3.18 6.47
C SER A 24 14.08 3.96 7.34
N PRO A 25 14.08 3.74 8.67
CA PRO A 25 13.13 4.41 9.58
C PRO A 25 13.22 5.94 9.53
N ASP A 26 14.39 6.47 9.20
CA ASP A 26 14.64 7.89 8.98
C ASP A 26 13.92 8.47 7.75
N HIS A 27 13.53 7.61 6.80
CA HIS A 27 12.70 7.94 5.62
C HIS A 27 11.19 7.77 5.88
N THR A 28 10.79 7.41 7.11
CA THR A 28 9.39 7.44 7.56
C THR A 28 9.16 8.66 8.44
N LYS A 29 8.44 9.67 7.93
CA LYS A 29 8.08 10.87 8.70
C LYS A 29 6.70 10.71 9.31
N TYR A 30 6.55 11.12 10.56
CA TYR A 30 5.31 10.99 11.33
C TYR A 30 4.68 12.34 11.56
N PHE A 31 3.38 12.44 11.32
CA PHE A 31 2.59 13.64 11.50
C PHE A 31 1.37 13.35 12.39
N ASN A 32 0.81 14.39 13.02
CA ASN A 32 -0.45 14.29 13.76
C ASN A 32 -0.47 13.17 14.83
N GLY A 33 0.64 13.00 15.55
CA GLY A 33 0.79 11.92 16.54
C GLY A 33 0.86 10.52 15.92
N GLY A 34 1.35 10.42 14.68
CA GLY A 34 1.46 9.17 13.93
C GLY A 34 0.18 8.75 13.21
N LYS A 35 -0.84 9.62 13.14
CA LYS A 35 -2.07 9.35 12.35
C LYS A 35 -1.87 9.50 10.84
N GLU A 36 -0.77 10.14 10.45
CA GLU A 36 -0.33 10.25 9.07
C GLU A 36 1.18 9.97 9.04
N ILE A 37 1.62 9.24 8.02
CA ILE A 37 3.03 9.03 7.74
C ILE A 37 3.34 9.39 6.29
N GLN A 38 4.59 9.75 6.03
CA GLN A 38 5.13 9.87 4.68
C GLN A 38 6.34 8.96 4.54
N LEU A 39 6.35 8.17 3.47
CA LEU A 39 7.49 7.38 3.05
C LEU A 39 8.27 8.19 2.01
N HIS A 40 9.57 8.34 2.22
CA HIS A 40 10.47 9.06 1.33
C HIS A 40 11.33 8.06 0.56
N LEU A 41 11.49 8.32 -0.74
CA LEU A 41 12.38 7.59 -1.64
C LEU A 41 13.35 8.60 -2.23
N ASP A 42 14.65 8.30 -2.15
CA ASP A 42 15.70 9.07 -2.79
C ASP A 42 16.70 8.15 -3.52
N ASN A 43 17.84 8.70 -3.96
CA ASN A 43 18.84 7.95 -4.70
C ASN A 43 19.64 6.95 -3.84
N TRP A 44 19.51 6.99 -2.52
CA TRP A 44 20.17 6.09 -1.59
C TRP A 44 19.25 4.96 -1.16
N THR A 45 17.99 5.27 -0.85
CA THR A 45 17.08 4.28 -0.28
C THR A 45 15.61 4.64 -0.43
N GLY A 46 14.75 3.61 -0.34
CA GLY A 46 13.32 3.76 -0.12
C GLY A 46 12.96 3.61 1.36
N ALA A 47 11.67 3.46 1.64
CA ALA A 47 11.17 3.19 2.98
C ALA A 47 10.07 2.12 2.95
N GLY A 48 9.95 1.38 4.05
CA GLY A 48 8.94 0.34 4.17
C GLY A 48 8.49 0.16 5.61
N PHE A 49 7.32 -0.44 5.78
CA PHE A 49 6.79 -0.86 7.07
C PHE A 49 6.02 -2.16 6.94
N HIS A 50 5.78 -2.82 8.07
CA HIS A 50 4.99 -4.04 8.14
C HIS A 50 4.08 -4.04 9.36
N SER A 51 3.05 -4.88 9.33
CA SER A 51 2.19 -5.08 10.50
C SER A 51 2.95 -5.78 11.62
N LYS A 52 2.64 -5.41 12.86
CA LYS A 52 3.21 -6.07 14.05
C LYS A 52 2.77 -7.52 14.18
N GLU A 53 1.55 -7.80 13.72
CA GLU A 53 0.91 -9.11 13.78
C GLU A 53 0.73 -9.70 12.39
N SER A 54 0.59 -11.03 12.35
CA SER A 54 0.19 -11.77 11.16
C SER A 54 -1.31 -12.09 11.22
N TYR A 55 -1.96 -12.15 10.07
CA TYR A 55 -3.40 -12.36 9.97
C TYR A 55 -3.70 -13.42 8.91
N LEU A 56 -4.63 -14.33 9.22
CA LEU A 56 -5.10 -15.33 8.25
C LEU A 56 -6.27 -14.79 7.41
N PHE A 57 -7.16 -14.01 8.01
CA PHE A 57 -8.29 -13.35 7.36
C PHE A 57 -8.47 -11.96 7.96
N GLY A 58 -9.03 -11.02 7.19
CA GLY A 58 -9.31 -9.70 7.72
C GLY A 58 -9.84 -8.73 6.66
N TYR A 59 -10.13 -7.52 7.15
CA TYR A 59 -10.38 -6.35 6.31
C TYR A 59 -9.24 -5.37 6.54
N PHE A 60 -8.41 -5.18 5.52
CA PHE A 60 -7.23 -4.32 5.55
C PHE A 60 -7.51 -3.08 4.73
N HIS A 61 -7.28 -1.93 5.34
CA HIS A 61 -7.73 -0.65 4.81
C HIS A 61 -6.68 0.41 5.11
N MET A 62 -6.29 1.18 4.09
CA MET A 62 -5.32 2.24 4.18
C MET A 62 -5.82 3.46 3.41
N HIS A 63 -5.64 4.65 3.98
CA HIS A 63 -5.82 5.89 3.24
C HIS A 63 -4.49 6.25 2.58
N ILE A 64 -4.45 6.32 1.24
CA ILE A 64 -3.23 6.57 0.47
C ILE A 64 -3.39 7.81 -0.40
N LYS A 65 -2.36 8.67 -0.41
CA LYS A 65 -2.18 9.77 -1.36
C LYS A 65 -0.81 9.59 -2.02
N LEU A 66 -0.78 9.57 -3.34
CA LEU A 66 0.42 9.24 -4.11
C LEU A 66 1.33 10.45 -4.35
N VAL A 67 2.54 10.16 -4.87
CA VAL A 67 3.56 11.16 -5.19
C VAL A 67 3.07 12.07 -6.32
N ALA A 68 3.03 13.37 -6.07
CA ALA A 68 2.65 14.36 -7.08
C ALA A 68 3.82 14.70 -8.00
N GLY A 69 3.53 15.16 -9.22
CA GLY A 69 4.55 15.55 -10.20
C GLY A 69 5.14 14.34 -10.93
N ASP A 70 6.46 14.34 -11.11
CA ASP A 70 7.15 13.24 -11.78
C ASP A 70 7.42 12.10 -10.79
N SER A 71 6.79 10.97 -11.04
CA SER A 71 6.92 9.74 -10.26
C SER A 71 7.35 8.56 -11.12
N ALA A 72 7.83 8.82 -12.35
CA ALA A 72 8.18 7.79 -13.30
C ALA A 72 9.20 6.80 -12.71
N GLY A 73 8.90 5.50 -12.83
CA GLY A 73 9.76 4.42 -12.32
C GLY A 73 9.65 4.16 -10.81
N THR A 74 8.81 4.89 -10.08
CA THR A 74 8.51 4.60 -8.68
C THR A 74 7.33 3.64 -8.55
N VAL A 75 7.33 2.84 -7.48
CA VAL A 75 6.19 2.00 -7.08
C VAL A 75 5.85 2.31 -5.63
N THR A 76 4.60 2.68 -5.36
CA THR A 76 4.05 2.67 -4.00
C THR A 76 3.24 1.39 -3.85
N ALA A 77 3.59 0.53 -2.90
CA ALA A 77 2.94 -0.76 -2.71
C ALA A 77 2.18 -0.82 -1.37
N PHE A 78 0.98 -1.40 -1.40
CA PHE A 78 0.24 -1.86 -0.22
C PHE A 78 -0.20 -3.29 -0.48
N PHE A 79 0.33 -4.23 0.29
CA PHE A 79 0.17 -5.64 0.02
C PHE A 79 0.11 -6.47 1.30
N LEU A 80 -0.33 -7.71 1.14
CA LEU A 80 -0.28 -8.75 2.16
C LEU A 80 0.54 -9.91 1.60
N SER A 81 1.46 -10.47 2.39
CA SER A 81 2.27 -11.61 1.96
C SER A 81 2.50 -12.56 3.14
N SER A 82 2.49 -13.86 2.88
CA SER A 82 2.87 -14.88 3.87
C SER A 82 4.37 -15.19 3.81
N ASN A 83 4.97 -15.55 4.95
CA ASN A 83 6.43 -15.70 5.06
C ASN A 83 6.88 -17.14 4.80
N ASN A 84 6.89 -17.58 3.55
CA ASN A 84 7.54 -18.83 3.12
C ASN A 84 7.83 -18.85 1.60
N ASN A 85 8.45 -19.92 1.10
CA ASN A 85 8.80 -20.04 -0.33
C ASN A 85 7.58 -20.24 -1.26
N GLU A 86 6.49 -20.79 -0.72
CA GLU A 86 5.21 -21.01 -1.40
C GLU A 86 4.19 -19.96 -0.94
N HIS A 87 4.62 -18.69 -0.84
CA HIS A 87 3.82 -17.64 -0.25
C HIS A 87 2.53 -17.37 -1.02
N ASP A 88 1.55 -16.86 -0.30
CA ASP A 88 0.36 -16.24 -0.86
C ASP A 88 0.50 -14.73 -0.69
N GLU A 89 0.10 -13.98 -1.71
CA GLU A 89 0.23 -12.52 -1.71
C GLU A 89 -0.91 -11.83 -2.46
N VAL A 90 -1.29 -10.65 -1.99
CA VAL A 90 -2.34 -9.81 -2.58
C VAL A 90 -1.82 -8.38 -2.65
N ASP A 91 -1.78 -7.84 -3.87
CA ASP A 91 -1.04 -6.61 -4.16
C ASP A 91 -1.92 -5.45 -4.61
N PHE A 92 -1.56 -4.26 -4.14
CA PHE A 92 -1.87 -2.98 -4.78
C PHE A 92 -0.56 -2.25 -5.05
N GLU A 93 -0.18 -2.13 -6.31
CA GLU A 93 1.03 -1.47 -6.76
C GLU A 93 0.65 -0.25 -7.61
N PHE A 94 0.92 0.93 -7.08
CA PHE A 94 0.70 2.18 -7.80
C PHE A 94 1.96 2.54 -8.57
N LEU A 95 1.89 2.38 -9.89
CA LEU A 95 2.99 2.61 -10.82
C LEU A 95 3.03 4.09 -11.19
N GLY A 96 4.07 4.79 -10.74
CA GLY A 96 4.27 6.21 -11.02
C GLY A 96 4.61 6.49 -12.49
N ASN A 97 4.36 7.73 -12.89
CA ASN A 97 4.44 8.17 -14.27
C ASN A 97 5.04 9.58 -14.38
N MET A 98 5.39 9.98 -15.61
CA MET A 98 5.87 11.34 -15.89
C MET A 98 4.81 12.38 -15.52
N THR A 99 5.26 13.59 -15.21
CA THR A 99 4.35 14.70 -14.86
C THR A 99 3.22 14.85 -15.88
N GLY A 100 1.97 14.86 -15.40
CA GLY A 100 0.76 15.02 -16.24
C GLY A 100 0.26 13.73 -16.90
N GLN A 101 0.94 12.59 -16.72
CA GLN A 101 0.48 11.28 -17.16
C GLN A 101 -0.20 10.52 -16.01
N PRO A 102 -1.21 9.67 -16.30
CA PRO A 102 -1.95 8.98 -15.26
C PRO A 102 -1.11 7.91 -14.55
N TYR A 103 -1.34 7.76 -13.25
CA TYR A 103 -0.94 6.58 -12.50
C TYR A 103 -1.68 5.34 -12.99
N ILE A 104 -1.01 4.19 -12.91
CA ILE A 104 -1.64 2.88 -13.08
C ILE A 104 -1.70 2.22 -11.71
N LEU A 105 -2.88 1.71 -11.34
CA LEU A 105 -2.99 0.75 -10.25
C LEU A 105 -2.87 -0.65 -10.86
N GLN A 106 -1.85 -1.39 -10.43
CA GLN A 106 -1.72 -2.82 -10.67
C GLN A 106 -2.20 -3.59 -9.43
N THR A 107 -2.98 -4.64 -9.66
CA THR A 107 -3.29 -5.64 -8.63
C THR A 107 -2.76 -6.99 -9.06
N ASN A 108 -2.32 -7.81 -8.11
CA ASN A 108 -1.87 -9.17 -8.36
C ASN A 108 -2.31 -10.11 -7.23
N VAL A 109 -2.30 -11.41 -7.52
CA VAL A 109 -2.57 -12.45 -6.52
C VAL A 109 -1.58 -13.59 -6.73
N PHE A 110 -0.81 -13.89 -5.69
CA PHE A 110 0.04 -15.06 -5.60
C PHE A 110 -0.65 -16.17 -4.81
N THR A 111 -0.49 -17.40 -5.27
CA THR A 111 -0.92 -18.59 -4.54
C THR A 111 0.17 -19.65 -4.63
N GLY A 112 0.67 -20.15 -3.50
CA GLY A 112 1.73 -21.16 -3.49
C GLY A 112 3.01 -20.71 -4.18
N GLY A 113 3.38 -19.44 -4.06
CA GLY A 113 4.54 -18.80 -4.68
C GLY A 113 4.38 -18.44 -6.16
N SER A 114 3.20 -18.69 -6.74
CA SER A 114 2.92 -18.39 -8.15
C SER A 114 2.00 -17.18 -8.30
N GLY A 115 2.50 -16.11 -8.91
CA GLY A 115 1.75 -14.90 -9.30
C GLY A 115 1.26 -14.96 -10.75
N ASN A 116 1.60 -13.95 -11.57
CA ASN A 116 1.19 -13.78 -12.97
C ASN A 116 -0.32 -13.59 -13.17
N ARG A 117 -0.97 -12.85 -12.27
CA ARG A 117 -2.41 -12.56 -12.30
C ARG A 117 -2.66 -11.06 -12.32
N GLU A 118 -1.76 -10.31 -12.96
CA GLU A 118 -1.77 -8.86 -12.95
C GLU A 118 -3.01 -8.32 -13.67
N GLN A 119 -3.68 -7.36 -13.03
CA GLN A 119 -4.64 -6.48 -13.68
C GLN A 119 -4.17 -5.05 -13.52
N ARG A 120 -4.38 -4.23 -14.55
CA ARG A 120 -3.97 -2.82 -14.56
C ARG A 120 -5.16 -1.94 -14.92
N ILE A 121 -5.39 -0.93 -14.09
CA ILE A 121 -6.46 0.04 -14.32
C ILE A 121 -5.93 1.46 -14.16
N ASN A 122 -6.54 2.39 -14.89
CA ASN A 122 -6.45 3.80 -14.57
C ASN A 122 -7.47 4.13 -13.48
N LEU A 123 -7.12 5.05 -12.60
CA LEU A 123 -8.06 5.57 -11.61
C LEU A 123 -8.92 6.66 -12.25
N TRP A 124 -10.19 6.74 -11.85
CA TRP A 124 -11.14 7.76 -12.32
C TRP A 124 -10.99 9.11 -11.60
N PHE A 125 -9.91 9.25 -10.82
CA PHE A 125 -9.55 10.43 -10.04
C PHE A 125 -8.03 10.60 -10.06
N ASP A 126 -7.55 11.79 -9.67
CA ASP A 126 -6.13 12.04 -9.43
C ASP A 126 -5.73 11.55 -8.04
N PRO A 127 -4.97 10.44 -7.91
CA PRO A 127 -4.60 9.87 -6.62
C PRO A 127 -3.53 10.69 -5.87
N THR A 128 -2.98 11.74 -6.47
CA THR A 128 -1.97 12.63 -5.86
C THR A 128 -2.62 13.81 -5.15
N ALA A 129 -3.86 14.15 -5.50
CA ALA A 129 -4.55 15.34 -5.01
C ALA A 129 -5.14 15.17 -3.59
N ALA A 130 -5.56 13.96 -3.22
CA ALA A 130 -6.21 13.67 -1.94
C ALA A 130 -5.92 12.24 -1.46
N TYR A 131 -6.25 11.96 -0.21
CA TYR A 131 -6.24 10.59 0.30
C TYR A 131 -7.47 9.83 -0.19
N HIS A 132 -7.25 8.61 -0.69
CA HIS A 132 -8.29 7.68 -1.12
C HIS A 132 -8.18 6.34 -0.38
N THR A 133 -9.27 5.59 -0.36
CA THR A 133 -9.42 4.26 0.28
C THR A 133 -9.62 3.18 -0.76
#